data_AF-A0A0A0NB57-F1
#
_entry.id   AF-A0A0A0NB57-F1
#
_cell.length_a   1.000
_cell.length_b   1.000
_cell.length_c   1.000
_cell.angle_alpha   90.00
_cell.angle_beta   90.00
_cell.angle_gamma   90.00
#
_symmetry.space_group_name_H-M   'P 1'
#
loop_
_entity.id
_entity.type
_entity.pdbx_description
1 polymer ?
#
loop_
_entity_poly.entity_id
_entity_poly.type
_entity_poly.pdbx_seq_one_letter_code
_entity_poly.pdbx_strand_id
1 'polypeptide(L)'
;MNGAVRIGPEDEEDTYLCGGHFSFDDLNASILIDVLPPLVHVHAADPRGRLLAHLSELMVAETEITAVGGSLILDHLAQILFVHMLRAHADQAGRPTGWPGALNDDGIGAALRAMHADVAHHWTLKELAGISCMSRSVFAASFKKQVGTAPLTYLIEWRMSLAHDALRRGTQSISE
;
A
#
# COMPACT_ATOMS: atom_id res chain seq x y z
N MET A 1 8.31 16.65 -22.78
CA MET A 1 7.41 15.83 -23.62
C MET A 1 6.11 15.74 -22.87
N ASN A 2 5.03 16.29 -23.42
CA ASN A 2 3.70 16.19 -22.82
C ASN A 2 3.35 14.70 -22.81
N GLY A 3 3.32 14.06 -21.64
CA GLY A 3 3.29 12.61 -21.46
C GLY A 3 2.01 11.90 -21.92
N ALA A 4 1.30 12.45 -22.91
CA ALA A 4 0.12 11.88 -23.52
C ALA A 4 0.46 11.38 -24.94
N VAL A 5 0.13 10.13 -25.23
CA VAL A 5 0.28 9.50 -26.55
C VAL A 5 -1.05 8.86 -26.92
N ARG A 6 -1.59 9.22 -28.08
CA ARG A 6 -2.79 8.59 -28.63
C ARG A 6 -2.40 7.53 -29.66
N ILE A 7 -3.01 6.35 -29.57
CA ILE A 7 -2.79 5.25 -30.51
C ILE A 7 -4.16 4.86 -31.08
N GLY A 8 -4.36 5.05 -32.39
CA GLY A 8 -5.60 4.69 -33.09
C GLY A 8 -6.32 5.89 -33.73
N PRO A 9 -7.38 5.63 -34.54
CA PRO A 9 -8.25 6.66 -35.10
C PRO A 9 -9.08 7.37 -34.01
N GLU A 10 -9.62 8.57 -34.27
CA GLU A 10 -10.62 9.17 -33.36
C GLU A 10 -11.92 8.39 -33.55
N ASP A 11 -12.40 7.74 -32.48
CA ASP A 11 -13.62 6.95 -32.46
C ASP A 11 -14.41 7.27 -31.18
N GLU A 12 -15.69 6.88 -31.12
CA GLU A 12 -16.56 7.19 -29.96
C GLU A 12 -16.15 6.44 -28.66
N GLU A 13 -15.33 5.39 -28.76
CA GLU A 13 -14.85 4.59 -27.62
C GLU A 13 -13.33 4.74 -27.43
N ASP A 14 -12.91 5.81 -26.76
CA ASP A 14 -11.51 6.01 -26.38
C ASP A 14 -11.15 5.19 -25.12
N THR A 15 -10.02 4.48 -25.18
CA THR A 15 -9.42 3.86 -23.99
C THR A 15 -8.25 4.70 -23.50
N TYR A 16 -8.39 5.27 -22.29
CA TYR A 16 -7.33 6.04 -21.66
C TYR A 16 -6.41 5.12 -20.85
N LEU A 17 -5.11 5.20 -21.13
CA LEU A 17 -4.06 4.53 -20.35
C LEU A 17 -3.23 5.57 -19.60
N CYS A 18 -3.40 5.64 -18.28
CA CYS A 18 -2.53 6.43 -17.41
C CYS A 18 -1.40 5.54 -16.89
N GLY A 19 -0.16 5.83 -17.29
CA GLY A 19 1.03 5.16 -16.79
C GLY A 19 1.72 5.97 -15.70
N GLY A 20 2.15 5.31 -14.63
CA GLY A 20 2.90 5.93 -13.54
C GLY A 20 3.83 4.91 -12.88
N HIS A 21 4.84 5.40 -12.18
CA HIS A 21 5.73 4.58 -11.36
C HIS A 21 5.67 5.07 -9.92
N PHE A 22 5.52 4.14 -8.98
CA PHE A 22 5.62 4.41 -7.55
C PHE A 22 6.91 3.78 -7.04
N SER A 23 7.80 4.60 -6.49
CA SER A 23 8.97 4.13 -5.77
C SER A 23 8.64 4.05 -4.28
N PHE A 24 8.97 2.92 -3.67
CA PHE A 24 8.83 2.72 -2.23
C PHE A 24 10.23 2.60 -1.63
N ASP A 25 10.45 3.20 -0.46
CA ASP A 25 11.64 2.88 0.34
C ASP A 25 11.66 1.37 0.62
N ASP A 26 12.85 0.77 0.54
CA ASP A 26 13.11 -0.69 0.66
C ASP A 26 12.40 -1.33 1.87
N LEU A 27 12.18 -0.52 2.92
CA LEU A 27 11.45 -0.89 4.12
C LEU A 27 10.02 -1.34 3.85
N ASN A 28 9.28 -0.53 3.09
CA ASN A 28 7.85 -0.69 2.84
C ASN A 28 7.59 -1.46 1.54
N ALA A 29 8.62 -1.53 0.68
CA ALA A 29 8.54 -2.12 -0.64
C ALA A 29 8.19 -3.60 -0.59
N SER A 30 8.89 -4.42 0.20
CA SER A 30 8.62 -5.87 0.27
C SER A 30 7.20 -6.17 0.80
N ILE A 31 6.76 -5.43 1.83
CA ILE A 31 5.44 -5.61 2.42
C ILE A 31 4.34 -5.29 1.42
N LEU A 32 4.49 -4.21 0.65
CA LEU A 32 3.49 -3.77 -0.32
C LEU A 32 3.53 -4.56 -1.63
N ILE A 33 4.72 -4.82 -2.17
CA ILE A 33 4.91 -5.44 -3.47
C ILE A 33 4.63 -6.95 -3.42
N ASP A 34 5.01 -7.65 -2.35
CA ASP A 34 4.85 -9.11 -2.28
C ASP A 34 3.37 -9.55 -2.20
N VAL A 35 2.48 -8.61 -1.87
CA VAL A 35 1.05 -8.83 -1.65
C VAL A 35 0.19 -8.30 -2.80
N LEU A 36 0.72 -7.34 -3.56
CA LEU A 36 0.01 -6.75 -4.69
C LEU A 36 -0.07 -7.75 -5.84
N PRO A 37 -1.27 -8.07 -6.35
CA PRO A 37 -1.37 -8.86 -7.57
C PRO A 37 -0.76 -8.06 -8.73
N PRO A 38 -0.27 -8.74 -9.77
CA PRO A 38 0.23 -8.07 -10.98
C PRO A 38 -0.86 -7.25 -11.68
N LEU A 39 -2.13 -7.50 -11.38
CA LEU A 39 -3.28 -6.76 -11.89
C LEU A 39 -4.39 -6.71 -10.83
N VAL A 40 -4.87 -5.51 -10.53
CA VAL A 40 -6.09 -5.27 -9.74
C VAL A 40 -7.21 -4.87 -10.69
N HIS A 41 -8.27 -5.68 -10.75
CA HIS A 41 -9.46 -5.35 -11.53
C HIS A 41 -10.52 -4.72 -10.63
N VAL A 42 -11.05 -3.56 -11.01
CA VAL A 42 -12.14 -2.87 -10.30
C VAL A 42 -13.24 -2.54 -11.31
N HIS A 43 -14.47 -2.96 -11.05
CA HIS A 43 -15.58 -2.69 -11.96
C HIS A 43 -16.02 -1.22 -11.84
N ALA A 44 -16.20 -0.53 -12.96
CA ALA A 44 -16.66 0.86 -12.99
C ALA A 44 -18.02 1.07 -12.29
N ALA A 45 -18.86 0.03 -12.26
CA ALA A 45 -20.16 0.06 -11.58
C ALA A 45 -20.05 0.06 -10.05
N ASP A 46 -18.91 -0.35 -9.48
CA ASP A 46 -18.71 -0.35 -8.03
C ASP A 46 -18.54 1.08 -7.49
N PRO A 47 -18.94 1.37 -6.24
CA PRO A 47 -18.70 2.68 -5.63
C PRO A 47 -17.24 3.13 -5.69
N ARG A 48 -16.29 2.19 -5.52
CA ARG A 48 -14.85 2.47 -5.63
C ARG A 48 -14.38 2.60 -7.07
N GLY A 49 -14.98 1.87 -8.01
CA GLY A 49 -14.70 2.02 -9.43
C GLY A 49 -15.07 3.41 -9.95
N ARG A 50 -16.24 3.94 -9.55
CA ARG A 50 -16.64 5.31 -9.91
C ARG A 50 -15.67 6.38 -9.39
N LEU A 51 -15.19 6.23 -8.16
CA LEU A 51 -14.19 7.15 -7.61
C LEU A 51 -12.86 7.08 -8.37
N LEU A 52 -12.39 5.88 -8.69
CA LEU A 52 -11.16 5.69 -9.47
C LEU A 52 -11.30 6.26 -10.88
N ALA A 53 -12.45 6.08 -11.54
CA ALA A 53 -12.74 6.70 -12.83
C ALA A 53 -12.67 8.23 -12.76
N HIS A 54 -13.28 8.83 -11.74
CA HIS A 54 -13.24 10.28 -11.56
C HIS A 54 -11.83 10.83 -11.31
N LEU A 55 -11.01 10.12 -10.53
CA LEU A 55 -9.61 10.50 -10.33
C LEU A 55 -8.80 10.42 -11.63
N SER A 56 -9.04 9.41 -12.47
CA SER A 56 -8.42 9.30 -13.79
C SER A 56 -8.83 10.44 -14.72
N GLU A 57 -10.12 10.82 -14.74
CA GLU A 57 -10.61 11.98 -15.51
C GLU A 57 -9.91 13.28 -15.08
N LEU A 58 -9.74 13.50 -13.77
CA LEU A 58 -9.02 14.67 -13.25
C LEU A 58 -7.55 14.66 -13.67
N MET A 59 -6.89 13.50 -13.70
CA MET A 59 -5.52 13.40 -14.19
C MET A 59 -5.43 13.75 -15.68
N VAL A 60 -6.35 13.25 -16.50
CA VAL A 60 -6.42 13.57 -17.94
C VAL A 60 -6.60 15.07 -18.13
N ALA A 61 -7.59 15.67 -17.46
CA ALA A 61 -7.85 17.11 -17.54
C ALA A 61 -6.60 17.94 -17.14
N GLU A 62 -5.89 17.53 -16.08
CA GLU A 62 -4.68 18.22 -15.65
C GLU A 62 -3.55 18.15 -16.69
N THR A 63 -3.42 17.03 -17.40
CA THR A 63 -2.42 16.91 -18.49
C THR A 63 -2.70 17.82 -19.68
N GLU A 64 -3.97 18.22 -19.89
CA GLU A 64 -4.39 19.11 -20.97
C GLU A 64 -4.21 20.60 -20.60
N ILE A 65 -4.37 20.95 -19.33
CA ILE A 65 -4.45 22.35 -18.87
C ILE A 65 -3.09 23.08 -18.87
N THR A 66 -1.96 22.36 -18.95
CA THR A 66 -0.59 22.92 -19.04
C THR A 66 -0.32 24.13 -18.12
N ALA A 67 -0.85 24.11 -16.89
CA ALA A 67 -0.70 25.18 -15.92
C ALA A 67 0.53 25.00 -15.01
N VAL A 68 0.99 26.10 -14.41
CA VAL A 68 2.04 26.06 -13.39
C VAL A 68 1.55 25.22 -12.21
N GLY A 69 2.34 24.20 -11.83
CA GLY A 69 1.99 23.29 -10.73
C GLY A 69 1.32 21.98 -11.16
N GLY A 70 1.07 21.76 -12.45
CA GLY A 70 0.38 20.55 -12.90
C GLY A 70 1.10 19.24 -12.56
N SER A 71 2.45 19.24 -12.54
CA SER A 71 3.21 18.06 -12.09
C SER A 71 2.93 17.71 -10.62
N LEU A 72 2.82 18.72 -9.75
CA LEU A 72 2.51 18.51 -8.33
C LEU A 72 1.10 17.96 -8.13
N ILE A 73 0.13 18.45 -8.93
CA ILE A 73 -1.25 17.97 -8.91
C ILE A 73 -1.29 16.51 -9.39
N LEU A 74 -0.63 16.20 -10.50
CA LEU A 74 -0.55 14.84 -11.03
C LEU A 74 0.08 13.87 -10.03
N ASP A 75 1.15 14.27 -9.33
CA ASP A 75 1.78 13.46 -8.29
C ASP A 75 0.80 13.16 -7.13
N HIS A 76 0.05 14.16 -6.66
CA HIS A 76 -0.94 13.97 -5.59
C HIS A 76 -2.13 13.12 -6.06
N LEU A 77 -2.65 13.35 -7.27
CA LEU A 77 -3.73 12.55 -7.83
C LEU A 77 -3.30 11.10 -8.01
N ALA A 78 -2.08 10.84 -8.49
CA ALA A 78 -1.52 9.51 -8.61
C ALA A 78 -1.42 8.81 -7.24
N GLN A 79 -0.95 9.51 -6.20
CA GLN A 79 -0.91 8.97 -4.84
C GLN A 79 -2.31 8.62 -4.30
N ILE A 80 -3.29 9.51 -4.48
CA ILE A 80 -4.67 9.27 -4.06
C ILE A 80 -5.26 8.07 -4.81
N LEU A 81 -5.08 8.02 -6.13
CA LEU A 81 -5.54 6.92 -6.98
C LEU A 81 -4.93 5.58 -6.54
N PHE A 82 -3.63 5.56 -6.26
CA PHE A 82 -2.93 4.37 -5.77
C PHE A 82 -3.51 3.87 -4.44
N VAL A 83 -3.69 4.75 -3.46
CA VAL A 83 -4.29 4.37 -2.16
C VAL A 83 -5.72 3.84 -2.34
N HIS A 84 -6.51 4.45 -3.21
CA HIS A 84 -7.87 3.98 -3.49
C HIS A 84 -7.89 2.64 -4.25
N MET A 85 -6.93 2.39 -5.13
CA MET A 85 -6.74 1.09 -5.78
C MET A 85 -6.40 0.01 -4.74
N LEU A 86 -5.46 0.28 -3.83
CA LEU A 86 -5.10 -0.65 -2.75
C LEU A 86 -6.30 -0.98 -1.86
N ARG A 87 -7.08 0.03 -1.50
CA ARG A 87 -8.34 -0.18 -0.77
C ARG A 87 -9.26 -1.07 -1.60
N ALA A 88 -9.56 -0.71 -2.85
CA ALA A 88 -10.45 -1.47 -3.72
C ALA A 88 -10.03 -2.94 -3.84
N HIS A 89 -8.72 -3.21 -3.89
CA HIS A 89 -8.20 -4.56 -3.83
C HIS A 89 -8.47 -5.26 -2.49
N ALA A 90 -8.22 -4.58 -1.36
CA ALA A 90 -8.43 -5.13 -0.03
C ALA A 90 -9.89 -5.53 0.28
N ASP A 91 -10.86 -4.87 -0.36
CA ASP A 91 -12.29 -5.14 -0.17
C ASP A 91 -12.84 -6.30 -1.04
N GLN A 92 -12.06 -6.82 -2.00
CA GLN A 92 -12.54 -7.89 -2.88
C GLN A 92 -12.69 -9.21 -2.10
N ALA A 93 -13.92 -9.71 -1.98
CA ALA A 93 -14.24 -10.92 -1.26
C ALA A 93 -13.57 -12.16 -1.89
N GLY A 94 -12.82 -12.93 -1.09
CA GLY A 94 -12.44 -14.30 -1.46
C GLY A 94 -10.95 -14.67 -1.46
N ARG A 95 -10.03 -13.91 -0.84
CA ARG A 95 -8.66 -14.41 -0.62
C ARG A 95 -8.06 -14.11 0.76
N PRO A 96 -7.31 -15.07 1.34
CA PRO A 96 -6.35 -14.82 2.41
C PRO A 96 -4.99 -14.35 1.83
N THR A 97 -4.19 -13.72 2.70
CA THR A 97 -2.77 -13.34 2.59
C THR A 97 -2.47 -11.96 1.99
N GLY A 98 -2.23 -11.00 2.88
CA GLY A 98 -1.81 -9.65 2.53
C GLY A 98 -2.11 -8.58 3.57
N TRP A 99 -1.14 -7.69 3.86
CA TRP A 99 -1.31 -6.61 4.84
C TRP A 99 -2.45 -5.59 4.56
N PRO A 100 -2.89 -5.31 3.30
CA PRO A 100 -4.00 -4.38 3.09
C PRO A 100 -5.35 -4.96 3.56
N GLY A 101 -5.53 -6.28 3.41
CA GLY A 101 -6.67 -7.00 3.97
C GLY A 101 -6.54 -7.21 5.48
N ALA A 102 -5.31 -7.47 5.97
CA ALA A 102 -5.05 -7.57 7.40
C ALA A 102 -5.28 -6.25 8.14
N LEU A 103 -4.95 -5.09 7.54
CA LEU A 103 -5.25 -3.78 8.12
C LEU A 103 -6.76 -3.49 8.24
N ASN A 104 -7.60 -4.11 7.41
CA ASN A 104 -9.05 -4.01 7.57
C ASN A 104 -9.61 -5.03 8.59
N ASP A 105 -8.81 -6.03 9.01
CA ASP A 105 -9.17 -6.96 10.09
C ASP A 105 -8.98 -6.27 11.44
N ASP A 106 -10.05 -6.21 12.23
CA ASP A 106 -10.06 -5.60 13.57
C ASP A 106 -9.04 -6.26 14.52
N GLY A 107 -8.67 -7.53 14.30
CA GLY A 107 -7.71 -8.24 15.14
C GLY A 107 -6.26 -8.04 14.69
N ILE A 108 -5.87 -8.72 13.60
CA ILE A 108 -4.48 -8.73 13.12
C ILE A 108 -4.03 -7.34 12.65
N GLY A 109 -4.92 -6.57 12.03
CA GLY A 109 -4.64 -5.21 11.59
C GLY A 109 -4.40 -4.25 12.72
N ALA A 110 -5.13 -4.39 13.84
CA ALA A 110 -4.88 -3.59 15.03
C ALA A 110 -3.50 -3.89 15.63
N ALA A 111 -3.10 -5.17 15.69
CA ALA A 111 -1.75 -5.54 16.14
C ALA A 111 -0.65 -5.01 15.20
N LEU A 112 -0.83 -5.11 13.88
CA LEU A 112 0.11 -4.55 12.91
C LEU A 112 0.23 -3.02 13.03
N ARG A 113 -0.89 -2.30 13.15
CA ARG A 113 -0.88 -0.84 13.39
C ARG A 113 -0.13 -0.48 14.66
N ALA A 114 -0.36 -1.23 15.75
CA ALA A 114 0.32 -1.00 17.02
C ALA A 114 1.83 -1.22 16.89
N MET A 115 2.26 -2.33 16.28
CA MET A 115 3.68 -2.60 16.02
C MET A 115 4.36 -1.50 15.21
N HIS A 116 3.70 -0.98 14.16
CA HIS A 116 4.26 0.06 13.30
C HIS A 116 4.22 1.45 13.93
N ALA A 117 3.24 1.73 14.79
CA ALA A 117 3.16 3.00 15.50
C ALA A 117 4.29 3.16 16.53
N ASP A 118 4.70 2.07 17.18
CA ASP A 118 5.84 2.07 18.10
C ASP A 118 6.73 0.84 17.87
N VAL A 119 7.63 0.97 16.89
CA VAL A 119 8.54 -0.12 16.52
C VAL A 119 9.61 -0.35 17.59
N ALA A 120 9.92 0.64 18.44
CA ALA A 120 10.95 0.53 19.47
C ALA A 120 10.46 -0.26 20.69
N HIS A 121 9.15 -0.25 20.96
CA HIS A 121 8.54 -0.97 22.08
C HIS A 121 8.84 -2.47 22.08
N HIS A 122 9.09 -3.06 23.25
CA HIS A 122 9.43 -4.47 23.40
C HIS A 122 8.20 -5.38 23.34
N TRP A 123 7.51 -5.36 22.20
CA TRP A 123 6.27 -6.09 21.96
C TRP A 123 6.38 -7.56 22.33
N THR A 124 5.42 -8.02 23.14
CA THR A 124 5.30 -9.44 23.48
C THR A 124 4.16 -10.09 22.72
N LEU A 125 4.26 -11.41 22.49
CA LEU A 125 3.16 -12.16 21.88
C LEU A 125 1.86 -12.08 22.68
N LYS A 126 1.96 -11.92 24.02
CA LYS A 126 0.80 -11.77 24.91
C LYS A 126 0.08 -10.44 24.66
N GLU A 127 0.84 -9.36 24.55
CA GLU A 127 0.32 -8.02 24.35
C GLU A 127 -0.37 -7.87 23.00
N LEU A 128 0.27 -8.34 21.93
CA LEU A 128 -0.26 -8.31 20.57
C LEU A 128 -1.52 -9.16 20.41
N ALA A 129 -1.55 -10.33 21.05
CA ALA A 129 -2.74 -11.16 21.12
C ALA A 129 -3.89 -10.46 21.87
N GLY A 130 -3.55 -9.71 22.93
CA GLY A 130 -4.50 -8.86 23.67
C GLY A 130 -5.12 -7.77 22.80
N ILE A 131 -4.30 -7.05 22.02
CA ILE A 131 -4.77 -6.05 21.04
C ILE A 131 -5.70 -6.69 20.01
N SER A 132 -5.36 -7.91 19.57
CA SER A 132 -6.16 -8.65 18.59
C SER A 132 -7.41 -9.31 19.17
N CYS A 133 -7.66 -9.18 20.49
CA CYS A 133 -8.73 -9.89 21.20
C CYS A 133 -8.69 -11.42 21.00
N MET A 134 -7.49 -12.00 20.85
CA MET A 134 -7.25 -13.42 20.60
C MET A 134 -6.39 -14.05 21.70
N SER A 135 -6.45 -15.38 21.82
CA SER A 135 -5.45 -16.10 22.62
C SER A 135 -4.08 -16.07 21.93
N ARG A 136 -2.99 -16.26 22.69
CA ARG A 136 -1.62 -16.25 22.17
C ARG A 136 -1.39 -17.21 21.01
N SER A 137 -1.93 -18.42 21.09
CA SER A 137 -1.79 -19.46 20.06
C SER A 137 -2.62 -19.15 18.81
N VAL A 138 -3.85 -18.69 19.00
CA VAL A 138 -4.75 -18.31 17.90
C VAL A 138 -4.18 -17.11 17.15
N PHE A 139 -3.69 -16.09 17.87
CA PHE A 139 -3.04 -14.94 17.28
C PHE A 139 -1.82 -15.35 16.46
N ALA A 140 -0.89 -16.12 17.03
CA ALA A 140 0.32 -16.53 16.32
C ALA A 140 0.02 -17.33 15.03
N ALA A 141 -0.94 -18.25 15.09
CA ALA A 141 -1.36 -19.04 13.93
C ALA A 141 -2.05 -18.19 12.86
N SER A 142 -2.97 -17.31 13.28
CA SER A 142 -3.74 -16.44 12.37
C SER A 142 -2.84 -15.39 11.72
N PHE A 143 -1.95 -14.77 12.50
CA PHE A 143 -0.96 -13.84 12.00
C PHE A 143 -0.06 -14.51 10.96
N LYS A 144 0.53 -15.67 11.26
CA LYS A 144 1.37 -16.39 10.29
C LYS A 144 0.60 -16.77 9.03
N LYS A 145 -0.67 -17.17 9.17
CA LYS A 145 -1.53 -17.47 8.02
C LYS A 145 -1.80 -16.24 7.16
N GLN A 146 -2.01 -15.06 7.75
CA GLN A 146 -2.38 -13.83 7.02
C GLN A 146 -1.17 -13.03 6.51
N VAL A 147 -0.08 -13.01 7.28
CA VAL A 147 1.13 -12.18 7.04
C VAL A 147 2.28 -13.02 6.46
N GLY A 148 2.22 -14.35 6.57
CA GLY A 148 3.24 -15.28 6.04
C GLY A 148 4.36 -15.62 7.03
N THR A 149 4.68 -14.73 7.96
CA THR A 149 5.73 -14.90 8.98
C THR A 149 5.18 -14.85 10.40
N ALA A 150 5.95 -15.30 11.39
CA ALA A 150 5.52 -15.23 12.79
C ALA A 150 5.58 -13.77 13.31
N PRO A 151 4.72 -13.36 14.26
CA PRO A 151 4.59 -11.96 14.69
C PRO A 151 5.90 -11.28 15.12
N LEU A 152 6.70 -11.96 15.94
CA LEU A 152 7.96 -11.39 16.44
C LEU A 152 9.07 -11.46 15.39
N THR A 153 9.05 -12.46 14.51
CA THR A 153 9.96 -12.53 13.36
C THR A 153 9.73 -11.37 12.42
N TYR A 154 8.46 -11.10 12.08
CA TYR A 154 8.04 -9.94 11.30
C TYR A 154 8.57 -8.63 11.89
N LEU A 155 8.38 -8.41 13.20
CA LEU A 155 8.85 -7.19 13.87
C LEU A 155 10.38 -7.05 13.85
N ILE A 156 11.12 -8.17 13.97
CA ILE A 156 12.58 -8.17 13.89
C ILE A 156 13.03 -7.79 12.49
N GLU A 157 12.46 -8.41 11.46
CA GLU A 157 12.75 -8.10 10.05
C GLU A 157 12.48 -6.63 9.74
N TRP A 158 11.36 -6.10 10.25
CA TRP A 158 10.99 -4.70 10.14
C TRP A 158 12.02 -3.75 10.77
N ARG A 159 12.43 -4.04 12.01
CA ARG A 159 13.47 -3.25 12.71
C ARG A 159 14.79 -3.26 11.97
N MET A 160 15.20 -4.41 11.44
CA MET A 160 16.45 -4.54 10.69
C MET A 160 16.40 -3.76 9.40
N SER A 161 15.26 -3.78 8.71
CA SER A 161 15.06 -2.98 7.51
C SER A 161 15.12 -1.48 7.84
N LEU A 162 14.57 -1.05 8.99
CA LEU A 162 14.62 0.36 9.45
C LEU A 162 16.05 0.78 9.76
N ALA A 163 16.82 -0.09 10.42
CA ALA A 163 18.23 0.15 10.68
C ALA A 163 19.03 0.24 9.38
N HIS A 164 18.79 -0.68 8.43
CA HIS A 164 19.47 -0.69 7.14
C HIS A 164 19.24 0.62 6.37
N ASP A 165 18.00 1.07 6.34
CA ASP A 165 17.64 2.29 5.66
C ASP A 165 18.16 3.56 6.40
N ALA A 166 18.14 3.60 7.73
CA ALA A 166 18.75 4.68 8.51
C ALA A 166 20.27 4.78 8.28
N LEU A 167 20.96 3.64 8.12
CA LEU A 167 22.37 3.59 7.74
C LEU A 167 22.59 4.12 6.32
N ARG A 168 21.71 3.75 5.37
CA ARG A 168 21.78 4.20 3.98
C ARG A 168 21.51 5.70 3.82
N ARG A 169 20.59 6.25 4.62
CA ARG A 169 20.25 7.69 4.65
C ARG A 169 21.23 8.54 5.46
N GLY A 170 22.23 7.93 6.09
CA GLY A 170 23.42 8.62 6.60
C GLY A 170 23.15 9.64 7.72
N THR A 171 22.44 9.27 8.78
CA THR A 171 22.25 10.17 9.95
C THR A 171 22.78 9.65 11.28
N GLN A 172 23.52 8.54 11.30
CA GLN A 172 24.30 8.16 12.46
C GLN A 172 25.70 7.72 12.04
N SER A 173 26.69 8.55 12.42
CA SER A 173 28.08 8.12 12.52
C SER A 173 28.11 6.87 13.39
N ILE A 174 28.62 5.76 12.85
CA ILE A 174 29.02 4.61 13.64
C ILE A 174 30.28 5.05 14.40
N SER A 175 30.07 5.66 15.56
CA SER A 175 31.10 5.88 16.57
C SER A 175 30.62 5.21 17.84
N GLU A 176 31.06 3.97 18.04
CA GLU A 176 31.80 3.57 19.23
C GLU A 176 32.82 2.48 18.85
#